data_AF-A0A9D8MX32-F1
#
_entry.id   AF-A0A9D8MX32-F1
#
_cell.length_a   1.000
_cell.length_b   1.000
_cell.length_c   1.000
_cell.angle_alpha   90.00
_cell.angle_beta   90.00
_cell.angle_gamma   90.00
#
_symmetry.space_group_name_H-M   'P 1'
#
loop_
_entity.id
_entity.type
_entity.pdbx_description
1 polymer ?
#
loop_
_entity_poly.entity_id
_entity_poly.type
_entity_poly.pdbx_seq_one_letter_code
_entity_poly.pdbx_strand_id
1 'polypeptide(L)'
;DNTKMKKELHERKYEIDSLCYPLRLAYAYWQQTGDTSIFDEKWIQAIREILHVFQDQQNWNGPITNYRFTRKTEALHDTRSNRGYGHPGKPCGLIASAFRPSDDSTIFPYLVPSNFFAVSVLRKAAIILNDVNKEYGLASDCRRMATQVEEALEKYAVVEHPKYGKIYAFEVDAYGSALLMDDSNAPSLLCLPYLTDVAIDDPIYQNTRKFVWSEDNPYFFKGKAGEGIGGPHCGLNKPWPMSLVMKAFTTNDRAEKEWCVQQILKTDGDTGFMHESFNKDDAKDFTRSWFAWANTLFGELIVDMYAE
;
A
#
# COMPACT_ATOMS: atom_id res chain seq x y z
N ASP A 1 -1.72 -22.80 -6.77
CA ASP A 1 -2.88 -22.07 -6.21
C ASP A 1 -4.18 -22.63 -6.70
N ASN A 2 -5.18 -22.64 -5.82
CA ASN A 2 -6.55 -23.04 -6.14
C ASN A 2 -7.37 -21.78 -6.51
N THR A 3 -7.05 -21.22 -7.66
CA THR A 3 -7.76 -20.09 -8.28
C THR A 3 -7.79 -20.27 -9.80
N LYS A 4 -8.49 -19.39 -10.53
CA LYS A 4 -8.57 -19.44 -12.00
C LYS A 4 -7.25 -18.95 -12.64
N MET A 5 -6.21 -19.80 -12.60
CA MET A 5 -4.90 -19.52 -13.18
C MET A 5 -4.91 -19.52 -14.71
N LYS A 6 -3.98 -18.77 -15.29
CA LYS A 6 -3.63 -18.79 -16.73
C LYS A 6 -2.11 -18.99 -16.86
N LYS A 7 -1.63 -19.37 -18.05
CA LYS A 7 -0.20 -19.69 -18.26
C LYS A 7 0.71 -18.49 -18.09
N GLU A 8 0.17 -17.29 -18.32
CA GLU A 8 0.87 -16.02 -18.25
C GLU A 8 1.04 -15.52 -16.81
N LEU A 9 0.36 -16.16 -15.84
CA LEU A 9 0.33 -15.72 -14.45
C LEU A 9 1.33 -16.53 -13.61
N HIS A 10 2.31 -15.84 -13.01
CA HIS A 10 3.17 -16.43 -11.98
C HIS A 10 2.38 -16.71 -10.70
N GLU A 11 1.68 -15.68 -10.21
CA GLU A 11 0.80 -15.71 -9.05
C GLU A 11 -0.48 -14.94 -9.38
N ARG A 12 -1.54 -15.17 -8.61
CA ARG A 12 -2.83 -14.49 -8.79
C ARG A 12 -3.43 -14.11 -7.45
N LYS A 13 -2.62 -13.59 -6.52
CA LYS A 13 -3.09 -12.83 -5.36
C LYS A 13 -3.66 -11.50 -5.88
N TYR A 14 -4.81 -11.11 -5.36
CA TYR A 14 -5.46 -9.86 -5.76
C TYR A 14 -5.15 -8.78 -4.72
N GLU A 15 -4.32 -7.83 -5.14
CA GLU A 15 -4.07 -6.58 -4.44
C GLU A 15 -4.66 -5.41 -5.22
N ILE A 16 -5.27 -4.45 -4.53
CA ILE A 16 -5.72 -3.19 -5.13
C ILE A 16 -4.53 -2.44 -5.75
N ASP A 17 -3.41 -2.38 -5.03
CA ASP A 17 -2.23 -1.60 -5.43
C ASP A 17 -1.49 -2.15 -6.64
N SER A 18 -1.59 -3.46 -6.92
CA SER A 18 -1.17 -4.07 -8.19
C SER A 18 -1.80 -3.39 -9.41
N LEU A 19 -3.04 -2.87 -9.28
CA LEU A 19 -3.73 -2.10 -10.31
C LEU A 19 -3.42 -0.59 -10.25
N CYS A 20 -2.89 -0.10 -9.13
CA CYS A 20 -2.58 1.32 -8.94
C CYS A 20 -1.18 1.71 -9.43
N TYR A 21 -0.18 0.85 -9.20
CA TYR A 21 1.21 1.15 -9.57
C TYR A 21 1.42 1.44 -11.07
N PRO A 22 0.82 0.69 -12.02
CA PRO A 22 0.92 1.03 -13.44
C PRO A 22 0.34 2.41 -13.78
N LEU A 23 -0.76 2.80 -13.10
CA LEU A 23 -1.40 4.10 -13.31
C LEU A 23 -0.54 5.23 -12.75
N ARG A 24 0.04 5.04 -11.55
CA ARG A 24 1.01 5.97 -10.97
C ARG A 24 2.20 6.18 -11.90
N LEU A 25 2.77 5.10 -12.41
CA LEU A 25 3.93 5.15 -13.32
C LEU A 25 3.59 5.84 -14.64
N ALA A 26 2.48 5.48 -15.29
CA ALA A 26 2.08 6.07 -16.56
C ALA A 26 1.80 7.57 -16.43
N TYR A 27 1.13 7.99 -15.36
CA TYR A 27 0.90 9.41 -15.07
C TYR A 27 2.23 10.15 -14.84
N ALA A 28 3.11 9.64 -13.98
CA ALA A 28 4.40 10.28 -13.70
C ALA A 28 5.28 10.37 -14.96
N TYR A 29 5.33 9.31 -15.77
CA TYR A 29 6.05 9.30 -17.04
C TYR A 29 5.53 10.39 -17.98
N TRP A 30 4.21 10.49 -18.16
CA TRP A 30 3.61 11.52 -18.99
C TRP A 30 3.92 12.93 -18.48
N GLN A 31 3.79 13.16 -17.17
CA GLN A 31 4.07 14.47 -16.57
C GLN A 31 5.54 14.89 -16.76
N GLN A 32 6.48 13.93 -16.72
CA GLN A 32 7.91 14.24 -16.88
C GLN A 32 8.38 14.36 -18.32
N THR A 33 7.73 13.67 -19.26
CA THR A 33 8.22 13.59 -20.65
C THR A 33 7.34 14.33 -21.65
N GLY A 34 6.07 14.60 -21.30
CA GLY A 34 5.04 15.02 -22.23
C GLY A 34 4.60 13.94 -23.23
N ASP A 35 5.16 12.72 -23.16
CA ASP A 35 4.86 11.65 -24.10
C ASP A 35 3.50 11.01 -23.79
N THR A 36 2.56 11.21 -24.72
CA THR A 36 1.20 10.65 -24.64
C THR A 36 1.03 9.36 -25.45
N SER A 37 2.08 8.87 -26.13
CA SER A 37 1.99 7.71 -27.03
C SER A 37 1.64 6.40 -26.32
N ILE A 38 1.90 6.33 -25.00
CA ILE A 38 1.56 5.18 -24.16
C ILE A 38 0.06 5.03 -23.88
N PHE A 39 -0.75 6.08 -24.12
CA PHE A 39 -2.17 6.11 -23.82
C PHE A 39 -3.01 5.68 -25.03
N ASP A 40 -2.73 4.49 -25.55
CA ASP A 40 -3.41 3.89 -26.70
C ASP A 40 -4.73 3.19 -26.33
N GLU A 41 -5.30 2.44 -27.27
CA GLU A 41 -6.53 1.66 -27.04
C GLU A 41 -6.36 0.60 -25.94
N LYS A 42 -5.16 0.03 -25.77
CA LYS A 42 -4.89 -0.96 -24.72
C LYS A 42 -4.90 -0.30 -23.35
N TRP A 43 -4.37 0.91 -23.24
CA TRP A 43 -4.49 1.71 -22.02
C TRP A 43 -5.95 1.98 -21.66
N ILE A 44 -6.76 2.43 -22.62
CA ILE A 44 -8.19 2.69 -22.39
C ILE A 44 -8.90 1.40 -21.93
N GLN A 45 -8.63 0.27 -22.59
CA GLN A 45 -9.17 -1.03 -22.17
C GLN A 45 -8.72 -1.40 -20.75
N ALA A 46 -7.45 -1.20 -20.41
CA ALA A 46 -6.94 -1.47 -19.07
C ALA A 46 -7.67 -0.65 -18.00
N ILE A 47 -7.94 0.64 -18.24
CA ILE A 47 -8.71 1.46 -17.30
C ILE A 47 -10.15 0.96 -17.15
N ARG A 48 -10.81 0.53 -18.24
CA ARG A 48 -12.14 -0.09 -18.16
C ARG A 48 -12.15 -1.35 -17.30
N GLU A 49 -11.13 -2.21 -17.47
CA GLU A 49 -10.99 -3.43 -16.66
C GLU A 49 -10.71 -3.11 -15.19
N ILE A 50 -9.87 -2.10 -14.90
CA ILE A 50 -9.60 -1.67 -13.51
C ILE A 50 -10.87 -1.19 -12.83
N LEU A 51 -11.66 -0.32 -13.48
CA LEU A 51 -12.94 0.12 -12.93
C LEU A 51 -13.91 -1.04 -12.72
N HIS A 52 -13.98 -1.97 -13.66
CA HIS A 52 -14.82 -3.15 -13.53
C HIS A 52 -14.39 -4.02 -12.34
N VAL A 53 -13.08 -4.25 -12.15
CA VAL A 53 -12.56 -5.00 -10.99
C VAL A 53 -12.85 -4.26 -9.68
N PHE A 54 -12.56 -2.95 -9.60
CA PHE A 54 -12.85 -2.19 -8.39
C PHE A 54 -14.34 -2.19 -8.05
N GLN A 55 -15.22 -2.06 -9.05
CA GLN A 55 -16.67 -2.15 -8.85
C GLN A 55 -17.11 -3.55 -8.40
N ASP A 56 -16.55 -4.62 -8.98
CA ASP A 56 -16.80 -6.01 -8.56
C ASP A 56 -16.39 -6.23 -7.10
N GLN A 57 -15.29 -5.62 -6.67
CA GLN A 57 -14.76 -5.74 -5.31
C GLN A 57 -15.38 -4.74 -4.31
N GLN A 58 -16.15 -3.74 -4.77
CA GLN A 58 -17.10 -2.98 -3.95
C GLN A 58 -18.41 -3.74 -3.72
N ASN A 59 -18.87 -4.46 -4.75
CA ASN A 59 -20.09 -5.27 -4.76
C ASN A 59 -19.88 -6.61 -4.04
N TRP A 60 -19.38 -6.54 -2.81
CA TRP A 60 -19.35 -7.68 -1.91
C TRP A 60 -20.79 -7.98 -1.42
N ASN A 61 -21.66 -8.39 -2.34
CA ASN A 61 -23.09 -8.66 -2.13
C ASN A 61 -23.28 -9.97 -1.36
N GLY A 62 -22.79 -10.05 -0.12
CA GLY A 62 -22.81 -11.26 0.71
C GLY A 62 -21.45 -11.98 0.74
N PRO A 63 -21.36 -13.28 1.04
CA PRO A 63 -20.06 -13.94 1.29
C PRO A 63 -19.21 -14.27 0.05
N ILE A 64 -19.60 -13.85 -1.16
CA ILE A 64 -19.01 -14.36 -2.41
C ILE A 64 -18.69 -13.19 -3.35
N THR A 65 -17.40 -12.90 -3.52
CA THR A 65 -16.90 -12.10 -4.65
C THR A 65 -16.63 -13.02 -5.84
N ASN A 66 -16.48 -12.48 -7.05
CA ASN A 66 -16.08 -13.28 -8.23
C ASN A 66 -14.63 -13.79 -8.14
N TYR A 67 -13.85 -13.29 -7.17
CA TYR A 67 -12.49 -13.71 -6.90
C TYR A 67 -12.43 -14.67 -5.69
N ARG A 68 -11.90 -15.86 -5.95
CA ARG A 68 -11.65 -16.88 -4.93
C ARG A 68 -10.21 -17.34 -5.00
N PHE A 69 -9.57 -17.48 -3.84
CA PHE A 69 -8.20 -17.95 -3.74
C PHE A 69 -8.02 -18.84 -2.51
N THR A 70 -7.46 -20.03 -2.69
CA THR A 70 -6.83 -20.78 -1.59
C THR A 70 -5.48 -21.35 -2.04
N ARG A 71 -4.59 -21.57 -1.09
CA ARG A 71 -3.30 -22.23 -1.28
C ARG A 71 -3.14 -23.34 -0.24
N LYS A 72 -2.49 -24.44 -0.61
CA LYS A 72 -2.00 -25.44 0.35
C LYS A 72 -0.65 -24.93 0.86
N THR A 73 -0.63 -24.43 2.09
CA THR A 73 0.51 -23.75 2.72
C THR A 73 0.42 -23.92 4.23
N GLU A 74 1.55 -23.74 4.93
CA GLU A 74 1.61 -23.65 6.40
C GLU A 74 1.49 -22.20 6.90
N ALA A 75 1.73 -21.22 6.02
CA ALA A 75 1.57 -19.81 6.33
C ALA A 75 0.10 -19.38 6.22
N LEU A 76 -0.49 -18.96 7.35
CA LEU A 76 -1.90 -18.56 7.40
C LEU A 76 -2.22 -17.38 6.46
N HIS A 77 -1.27 -16.46 6.30
CA HIS A 77 -1.41 -15.28 5.44
C HIS A 77 -1.27 -15.61 3.94
N ASP A 78 -0.81 -16.80 3.57
CA ASP A 78 -0.65 -17.20 2.16
C ASP A 78 -1.93 -17.81 1.55
N THR A 79 -3.02 -17.86 2.31
CA THR A 79 -4.32 -18.37 1.88
C THR A 79 -5.43 -17.51 2.48
N ARG A 80 -6.68 -17.75 2.08
CA ARG A 80 -7.84 -16.97 2.55
C ARG A 80 -8.84 -17.83 3.31
N SER A 81 -9.40 -17.24 4.37
CA SER A 81 -10.49 -17.81 5.17
C SER A 81 -11.79 -17.95 4.36
N ASN A 82 -12.84 -18.50 4.99
CA ASN A 82 -14.17 -18.66 4.38
C ASN A 82 -14.13 -19.32 2.99
N ARG A 83 -13.44 -20.47 2.90
CA ARG A 83 -13.28 -21.25 1.66
C ARG A 83 -12.64 -20.48 0.49
N GLY A 84 -11.86 -19.44 0.78
CA GLY A 84 -11.11 -18.66 -0.19
C GLY A 84 -11.70 -17.28 -0.54
N TYR A 85 -12.77 -16.87 0.15
CA TYR A 85 -13.40 -15.56 -0.03
C TYR A 85 -12.91 -14.51 0.97
N GLY A 86 -12.20 -14.91 2.03
CA GLY A 86 -11.72 -14.00 3.07
C GLY A 86 -12.80 -13.61 4.08
N HIS A 87 -12.46 -12.74 5.03
CA HIS A 87 -13.39 -12.26 6.04
C HIS A 87 -14.49 -11.38 5.44
N PRO A 88 -15.71 -11.40 6.00
CA PRO A 88 -16.81 -10.58 5.50
C PRO A 88 -16.52 -9.08 5.72
N GLY A 89 -16.99 -8.26 4.79
CA GLY A 89 -17.07 -6.80 4.92
C GLY A 89 -18.47 -6.33 4.56
N LYS A 90 -18.98 -5.32 5.26
CA LYS A 90 -20.26 -4.69 4.92
C LYS A 90 -20.05 -3.77 3.71
N PRO A 91 -20.80 -3.94 2.60
CA PRO A 91 -20.73 -3.02 1.47
C PRO A 91 -20.88 -1.56 1.92
N CYS A 92 -19.84 -0.77 1.70
CA CYS A 92 -19.73 0.58 2.26
C CYS A 92 -19.16 1.63 1.30
N GLY A 93 -18.79 1.24 0.07
CA GLY A 93 -18.16 2.10 -0.92
C GLY A 93 -16.64 1.91 -1.02
N LEU A 94 -15.99 1.30 -0.02
CA LEU A 94 -14.59 0.88 -0.13
C LEU A 94 -14.44 -0.33 -1.06
N ILE A 95 -13.27 -0.44 -1.68
CA ILE A 95 -12.85 -1.55 -2.53
C ILE A 95 -12.21 -2.60 -1.63
N ALA A 96 -12.64 -3.85 -1.72
CA ALA A 96 -11.96 -4.94 -1.04
C ALA A 96 -10.60 -5.25 -1.67
N SER A 97 -9.62 -5.59 -0.83
CA SER A 97 -8.36 -6.23 -1.24
C SER A 97 -8.33 -7.64 -0.68
N ALA A 98 -7.84 -8.61 -1.45
CA ALA A 98 -7.71 -9.98 -0.96
C ALA A 98 -6.39 -10.18 -0.20
N PHE A 99 -5.35 -9.49 -0.65
CA PHE A 99 -4.00 -9.48 -0.13
C PHE A 99 -3.49 -8.04 0.00
N ARG A 100 -2.45 -7.87 0.82
CA ARG A 100 -1.70 -6.64 1.04
C ARG A 100 -0.53 -6.55 0.05
N PRO A 101 0.15 -5.40 -0.05
CA PRO A 101 1.37 -5.27 -0.86
C PRO A 101 2.54 -6.14 -0.35
N SER A 102 2.41 -6.75 0.83
CA SER A 102 3.32 -7.77 1.37
C SER A 102 3.02 -9.19 0.87
N ASP A 103 2.05 -9.34 -0.04
CA ASP A 103 1.45 -10.61 -0.46
C ASP A 103 0.70 -11.37 0.65
N ASP A 104 0.54 -10.80 1.84
CA ASP A 104 -0.17 -11.41 2.97
C ASP A 104 -1.68 -11.16 2.87
N SER A 105 -2.51 -12.16 3.20
CA SER A 105 -3.96 -12.01 3.16
C SER A 105 -4.44 -10.99 4.19
N THR A 106 -5.39 -10.16 3.77
CA THR A 106 -6.00 -9.15 4.65
C THR A 106 -6.81 -9.82 5.76
N ILE A 107 -6.79 -9.26 6.98
CA ILE A 107 -7.68 -9.70 8.07
C ILE A 107 -9.06 -9.12 7.83
N PHE A 108 -9.17 -7.79 7.71
CA PHE A 108 -10.39 -7.14 7.26
C PHE A 108 -10.27 -6.69 5.81
N PRO A 109 -11.34 -6.82 5.03
CA PRO A 109 -11.23 -6.74 3.58
C PRO A 109 -10.89 -5.37 3.01
N TYR A 110 -11.24 -4.30 3.73
CA TYR A 110 -11.02 -2.95 3.24
C TYR A 110 -9.67 -2.45 3.75
N LEU A 111 -8.63 -2.75 2.97
CA LEU A 111 -7.27 -2.28 3.20
C LEU A 111 -7.18 -0.77 2.93
N VAL A 112 -7.03 0.01 4.00
CA VAL A 112 -7.17 1.47 3.99
C VAL A 112 -6.08 2.15 3.13
N PRO A 113 -4.78 1.83 3.28
CA PRO A 113 -3.74 2.44 2.45
C PRO A 113 -3.96 2.23 0.94
N SER A 114 -4.33 1.02 0.52
CA SER A 114 -4.57 0.75 -0.90
C SER A 114 -5.83 1.42 -1.44
N ASN A 115 -6.86 1.65 -0.60
CA ASN A 115 -8.03 2.45 -0.99
C ASN A 115 -7.66 3.93 -1.18
N PHE A 116 -6.83 4.52 -0.30
CA PHE A 116 -6.29 5.87 -0.53
C PHE A 116 -5.49 5.94 -1.83
N PHE A 117 -4.68 4.92 -2.11
CA PHE A 117 -3.90 4.88 -3.35
C PHE A 117 -4.81 4.80 -4.59
N ALA A 118 -5.87 3.97 -4.54
CA ALA A 118 -6.87 3.87 -5.59
C ALA A 118 -7.54 5.22 -5.89
N VAL A 119 -7.92 5.99 -4.86
CA VAL A 119 -8.49 7.34 -5.05
C VAL A 119 -7.55 8.25 -5.85
N SER A 120 -6.28 8.33 -5.44
CA SER A 120 -5.29 9.20 -6.10
C SER A 120 -5.05 8.78 -7.56
N VAL A 121 -4.90 7.49 -7.84
CA VAL A 121 -4.64 7.02 -9.22
C VAL A 121 -5.86 7.09 -10.13
N LEU A 122 -7.08 6.95 -9.60
CA LEU A 122 -8.32 7.14 -10.37
C LEU A 122 -8.50 8.60 -10.79
N ARG A 123 -8.14 9.56 -9.92
CA ARG A 123 -8.10 10.98 -10.28
C ARG A 123 -7.08 11.25 -11.38
N LYS A 124 -5.88 10.69 -11.27
CA LYS A 124 -4.82 10.77 -12.30
C LYS A 124 -5.28 10.16 -13.63
N ALA A 125 -5.91 8.99 -13.61
CA ALA A 125 -6.49 8.36 -14.80
C ALA A 125 -7.58 9.24 -15.43
N ALA A 126 -8.42 9.88 -14.63
CA ALA A 126 -9.44 10.80 -15.13
C ALA A 126 -8.85 12.03 -15.84
N ILE A 127 -7.71 12.56 -15.37
CA ILE A 127 -6.98 13.65 -16.05
C ILE A 127 -6.50 13.16 -17.42
N ILE A 128 -5.80 12.02 -17.47
CA ILE A 128 -5.29 11.43 -18.72
C ILE A 128 -6.44 11.20 -19.72
N LEU A 129 -7.53 10.56 -19.28
CA LEU A 129 -8.67 10.23 -20.15
C LEU A 129 -9.33 11.49 -20.71
N ASN A 130 -9.38 12.57 -19.93
CA ASN A 130 -9.96 13.84 -20.35
C ASN A 130 -9.03 14.62 -21.30
N ASP A 131 -7.76 14.72 -20.95
CA ASP A 131 -6.82 15.63 -21.60
C ASP A 131 -6.14 14.99 -22.81
N VAL A 132 -5.89 13.68 -22.76
CA VAL A 132 -5.24 12.92 -23.83
C VAL A 132 -6.27 12.17 -24.68
N ASN A 133 -7.03 11.26 -24.07
CA ASN A 133 -7.86 10.32 -24.84
C ASN A 133 -9.20 10.91 -25.32
N LYS A 134 -9.67 11.98 -24.69
CA LYS A 134 -11.01 12.57 -24.89
C LYS A 134 -12.16 11.59 -24.57
N GLU A 135 -11.88 10.61 -23.71
CA GLU A 135 -12.83 9.62 -23.18
C GLU A 135 -13.59 10.20 -21.99
N TYR A 136 -14.36 11.26 -22.22
CA TYR A 136 -14.99 12.06 -21.15
C TYR A 136 -15.92 11.23 -20.24
N GLY A 137 -16.62 10.24 -20.79
CA GLY A 137 -17.47 9.32 -20.04
C GLY A 137 -16.65 8.47 -19.06
N LEU A 138 -15.59 7.84 -19.55
CA LEU A 138 -14.72 7.01 -18.71
C LEU A 138 -13.97 7.84 -17.66
N ALA A 139 -13.58 9.08 -18.00
CA ALA A 139 -13.00 10.02 -17.05
C ALA A 139 -13.99 10.38 -15.92
N SER A 140 -15.27 10.56 -16.26
CA SER A 140 -16.34 10.78 -15.28
C SER A 140 -16.54 9.58 -14.36
N ASP A 141 -16.49 8.37 -14.91
CA ASP A 141 -16.60 7.13 -14.13
C ASP A 141 -15.44 6.97 -13.13
N CYS A 142 -14.21 7.29 -13.55
CA CYS A 142 -13.05 7.31 -12.66
C CYS A 142 -13.22 8.30 -11.50
N ARG A 143 -13.65 9.54 -11.79
CA ARG A 143 -13.91 10.55 -10.74
C ARG A 143 -15.00 10.11 -9.78
N ARG A 144 -16.10 9.57 -10.30
CA ARG A 144 -17.23 9.10 -9.47
C ARG A 144 -16.81 8.00 -8.52
N MET A 145 -16.04 7.02 -8.99
CA MET A 145 -15.51 5.96 -8.12
C MET A 145 -14.53 6.52 -7.08
N ALA A 146 -13.61 7.41 -7.47
CA ALA A 146 -12.69 8.04 -6.55
C ALA A 146 -13.41 8.80 -5.42
N THR A 147 -14.43 9.61 -5.75
CA THR A 147 -15.26 10.32 -4.76
C THR A 147 -15.99 9.35 -3.84
N GLN A 148 -16.59 8.28 -4.37
CA GLN A 148 -17.28 7.28 -3.54
C GLN A 148 -16.34 6.58 -2.55
N VAL A 149 -15.13 6.21 -2.98
CA VAL A 149 -14.14 5.56 -2.11
C VAL A 149 -13.61 6.55 -1.06
N GLU A 150 -13.36 7.80 -1.44
CA GLU A 150 -12.95 8.86 -0.50
C GLU A 150 -14.00 9.11 0.59
N GLU A 151 -15.26 9.28 0.23
CA GLU A 151 -16.36 9.42 1.20
C GLU A 151 -16.47 8.21 2.14
N ALA A 152 -16.20 7.00 1.63
CA ALA A 152 -16.18 5.80 2.44
C ALA A 152 -14.95 5.73 3.37
N LEU A 153 -13.77 6.20 2.93
CA LEU A 153 -12.58 6.31 3.78
C LEU A 153 -12.84 7.27 4.95
N GLU A 154 -13.38 8.45 4.69
CA GLU A 154 -13.71 9.43 5.73
C GLU A 154 -14.64 8.86 6.80
N LYS A 155 -15.60 8.02 6.37
CA LYS A 155 -16.63 7.46 7.25
C LYS A 155 -16.17 6.22 8.02
N TYR A 156 -15.35 5.36 7.42
CA TYR A 156 -15.06 4.03 7.96
C TYR A 156 -13.60 3.81 8.34
N ALA A 157 -12.65 4.57 7.80
CA ALA A 157 -11.22 4.36 8.05
C ALA A 157 -10.68 5.13 9.26
N VAL A 158 -11.39 6.17 9.73
CA VAL A 158 -10.95 6.98 10.87
C VAL A 158 -11.48 6.39 12.19
N VAL A 159 -10.58 6.14 13.13
CA VAL A 159 -10.91 5.62 14.47
C VAL A 159 -10.36 6.54 15.56
N GLU A 160 -11.05 6.62 16.69
CA GLU A 160 -10.57 7.35 17.87
C GLU A 160 -9.66 6.44 18.72
N HIS A 161 -8.36 6.70 18.70
CA HIS A 161 -7.39 5.98 19.52
C HIS A 161 -7.19 6.68 20.88
N PRO A 162 -7.25 5.96 22.02
CA PRO A 162 -7.22 6.58 23.35
C PRO A 162 -5.96 7.42 23.65
N LYS A 163 -4.85 7.14 22.98
CA LYS A 163 -3.56 7.86 23.14
C LYS A 163 -3.25 8.88 22.03
N TYR A 164 -3.71 8.62 20.81
CA TYR A 164 -3.27 9.38 19.62
C TYR A 164 -4.39 10.26 19.03
N GLY A 165 -5.61 10.18 19.56
CA GLY A 165 -6.79 10.82 18.96
C GLY A 165 -7.21 10.11 17.69
N LYS A 166 -7.78 10.85 16.74
CA LYS A 166 -8.17 10.32 15.43
C LYS A 166 -6.95 9.81 14.66
N ILE A 167 -6.97 8.54 14.26
CA ILE A 167 -5.99 7.89 13.39
C ILE A 167 -6.71 7.13 12.27
N TYR A 168 -5.98 6.79 11.21
CA TYR A 168 -6.44 5.82 10.22
C TYR A 168 -6.20 4.39 10.72
N ALA A 169 -7.20 3.53 10.59
CA ALA A 169 -7.04 2.09 10.72
C ALA A 169 -6.28 1.52 9.51
N PHE A 170 -5.61 0.39 9.66
CA PHE A 170 -4.92 -0.29 8.56
C PHE A 170 -5.92 -1.06 7.67
N GLU A 171 -6.84 -1.77 8.31
CA GLU A 171 -7.93 -2.49 7.64
C GLU A 171 -9.23 -2.32 8.41
N VAL A 172 -10.36 -2.29 7.71
CA VAL A 172 -11.70 -2.22 8.31
C VAL A 172 -12.68 -3.18 7.64
N ASP A 173 -13.74 -3.56 8.35
CA ASP A 173 -14.82 -4.42 7.82
C ASP A 173 -16.14 -3.67 7.58
N ALA A 174 -16.21 -2.40 7.98
CA ALA A 174 -17.41 -1.56 8.00
C ALA A 174 -18.62 -2.11 8.81
N TYR A 175 -18.44 -3.19 9.58
CA TYR A 175 -19.33 -3.59 10.66
C TYR A 175 -19.00 -2.88 11.98
N GLY A 176 -17.80 -2.32 12.08
CA GLY A 176 -17.30 -1.57 13.24
C GLY A 176 -15.95 -2.08 13.73
N SER A 177 -15.40 -3.12 13.12
CA SER A 177 -14.06 -3.62 13.44
C SER A 177 -13.01 -2.83 12.67
N ALA A 178 -11.90 -2.57 13.34
CA ALA A 178 -10.73 -1.91 12.78
C ALA A 178 -9.47 -2.62 13.26
N LEU A 179 -8.54 -2.86 12.33
CA LEU A 179 -7.21 -3.37 12.64
C LEU A 179 -6.25 -2.18 12.75
N LEU A 180 -5.66 -2.01 13.94
CA LEU A 180 -4.74 -0.91 14.22
C LEU A 180 -3.30 -1.44 14.19
N MET A 181 -2.62 -1.21 13.07
CA MET A 181 -1.22 -1.57 12.84
C MET A 181 -0.68 -0.75 11.66
N ASP A 182 0.53 -1.06 11.22
CA ASP A 182 0.98 -0.76 9.86
C ASP A 182 1.91 -1.87 9.38
N ASP A 183 2.10 -1.94 8.07
CA ASP A 183 3.06 -2.84 7.41
C ASP A 183 4.11 -2.01 6.65
N SER A 184 5.32 -2.55 6.47
CA SER A 184 6.37 -1.83 5.75
C SER A 184 6.15 -1.72 4.24
N ASN A 185 5.36 -2.60 3.63
CA ASN A 185 5.17 -2.60 2.18
C ASN A 185 4.24 -1.45 1.76
N ALA A 186 4.63 -0.72 0.72
CA ALA A 186 3.86 0.41 0.22
C ALA A 186 2.80 -0.08 -0.79
N PRO A 187 1.53 0.38 -0.73
CA PRO A 187 0.98 1.38 0.20
C PRO A 187 0.81 0.90 1.65
N SER A 188 1.36 1.69 2.57
CA SER A 188 1.22 1.62 4.03
C SER A 188 0.60 2.91 4.56
N LEU A 189 0.19 2.95 5.83
CA LEU A 189 -0.29 4.17 6.46
C LEU A 189 0.84 5.21 6.56
N LEU A 190 2.06 4.78 6.88
CA LEU A 190 3.23 5.64 6.95
C LEU A 190 3.50 6.36 5.61
N CYS A 191 3.33 5.68 4.47
CA CYS A 191 3.68 6.22 3.15
C CYS A 191 2.53 6.96 2.45
N LEU A 192 1.42 7.27 3.13
CA LEU A 192 0.27 7.95 2.51
C LEU A 192 0.66 9.25 1.80
N PRO A 193 1.46 10.18 2.37
CA PRO A 193 1.88 11.39 1.66
C PRO A 193 2.80 11.14 0.46
N TYR A 194 3.49 10.00 0.43
CA TYR A 194 4.40 9.66 -0.68
C TYR A 194 3.62 9.12 -1.90
N LEU A 195 2.55 8.34 -1.70
CA LEU A 195 1.81 7.70 -2.79
C LEU A 195 0.50 8.39 -3.19
N THR A 196 -0.09 9.18 -2.29
CA THR A 196 -1.48 9.62 -2.37
C THR A 196 -1.59 11.14 -2.24
N ASP A 197 -2.83 11.64 -2.24
CA ASP A 197 -3.09 13.08 -2.13
C ASP A 197 -3.24 13.53 -0.64
N VAL A 198 -3.00 12.63 0.32
CA VAL A 198 -3.01 12.96 1.76
C VAL A 198 -1.85 13.89 2.07
N ALA A 199 -2.15 15.07 2.60
CA ALA A 199 -1.13 16.05 2.94
C ALA A 199 -0.25 15.56 4.09
N ILE A 200 1.05 15.88 4.04
CA ILE A 200 2.00 15.53 5.09
C ILE A 200 1.63 16.15 6.44
N ASP A 201 0.96 17.30 6.45
CA ASP A 201 0.50 18.02 7.64
C ASP A 201 -0.95 17.72 8.03
N ASP A 202 -1.61 16.76 7.36
CA ASP A 202 -2.94 16.30 7.77
C ASP A 202 -2.88 15.83 9.24
N PRO A 203 -3.76 16.34 10.11
CA PRO A 203 -3.71 16.04 11.54
C PRO A 203 -3.99 14.57 11.88
N ILE A 204 -4.86 13.90 11.12
CA ILE A 204 -5.15 12.47 11.29
C ILE A 204 -3.95 11.65 10.81
N TYR A 205 -3.34 12.02 9.68
CA TYR A 205 -2.09 11.41 9.23
C TYR A 205 -0.98 11.58 10.28
N GLN A 206 -0.77 12.78 10.82
CA GLN A 206 0.27 13.02 11.83
C GLN A 206 0.06 12.23 13.12
N ASN A 207 -1.19 12.05 13.55
CA ASN A 207 -1.52 11.14 14.66
C ASN A 207 -1.23 9.69 14.28
N THR A 208 -1.59 9.28 13.07
CA THR A 208 -1.34 7.93 12.54
C THR A 208 0.17 7.66 12.46
N ARG A 209 0.96 8.60 11.94
CA ARG A 209 2.44 8.51 11.85
C ARG A 209 3.07 8.27 13.23
N LYS A 210 2.59 8.97 14.27
CA LYS A 210 3.03 8.75 15.66
C LYS A 210 2.64 7.36 16.18
N PHE A 211 1.42 6.91 15.88
CA PHE A 211 0.94 5.58 16.25
C PHE A 211 1.76 4.47 15.60
N VAL A 212 1.93 4.51 14.28
CA VAL A 212 2.58 3.42 13.51
C VAL A 212 4.08 3.31 13.80
N TRP A 213 4.74 4.42 14.18
CA TRP A 213 6.14 4.46 14.62
C TRP A 213 6.27 4.39 16.16
N SER A 214 5.50 3.50 16.79
CA SER A 214 5.53 3.27 18.24
C SER A 214 5.27 1.81 18.59
N GLU A 215 5.58 1.39 19.81
CA GLU A 215 5.28 0.04 20.31
C GLU A 215 3.77 -0.27 20.41
N ASP A 216 2.89 0.72 20.19
CA ASP A 216 1.45 0.50 20.06
C ASP A 216 1.06 -0.10 18.69
N ASN A 217 1.95 0.00 17.68
CA ASN A 217 1.86 -0.79 16.46
C ASN A 217 2.50 -2.17 16.70
N PRO A 218 1.75 -3.28 16.57
CA PRO A 218 2.26 -4.63 16.84
C PRO A 218 3.42 -5.07 15.93
N TYR A 219 3.63 -4.39 14.80
CA TYR A 219 4.73 -4.66 13.86
C TYR A 219 5.80 -3.56 13.84
N PHE A 220 5.78 -2.63 14.79
CA PHE A 220 6.93 -1.79 15.07
C PHE A 220 7.90 -2.53 15.99
N PHE A 221 9.18 -2.55 15.62
CA PHE A 221 10.22 -3.22 16.38
C PHE A 221 11.36 -2.27 16.69
N LYS A 222 11.87 -2.35 17.91
CA LYS A 222 13.05 -1.62 18.38
C LYS A 222 14.00 -2.55 19.11
N GLY A 223 15.27 -2.49 18.75
CA GLY A 223 16.32 -3.34 19.32
C GLY A 223 17.70 -2.70 19.24
N LYS A 224 18.74 -3.51 19.47
CA LYS A 224 20.13 -3.07 19.52
C LYS A 224 20.65 -2.55 18.17
N ALA A 225 20.27 -3.20 17.07
CA ALA A 225 20.74 -2.85 15.74
C ALA A 225 20.03 -1.59 15.22
N GLY A 226 18.70 -1.53 15.36
CA GLY A 226 17.88 -0.40 14.91
C GLY A 226 16.40 -0.54 15.27
N GLU A 227 15.59 0.32 14.67
CA GLU A 227 14.13 0.31 14.79
C GLU A 227 13.44 0.53 13.45
N GLY A 228 12.19 0.08 13.34
CA GLY A 228 11.37 0.25 12.14
C GLY A 228 10.10 -0.58 12.17
N ILE A 229 9.31 -0.44 11.12
CA ILE A 229 8.09 -1.25 10.91
C ILE A 229 8.48 -2.46 10.07
N GLY A 230 7.96 -3.63 10.43
CA GLY A 230 8.02 -4.85 9.63
C GLY A 230 6.64 -5.26 9.15
N GLY A 231 6.28 -6.50 9.40
CA GLY A 231 4.99 -7.08 9.05
C GLY A 231 4.94 -8.55 9.43
N PRO A 232 3.79 -9.22 9.28
CA PRO A 232 3.69 -10.65 9.55
C PRO A 232 4.50 -11.52 8.57
N HIS A 233 4.84 -11.01 7.38
CA HIS A 233 5.54 -11.73 6.33
C HIS A 233 6.89 -12.32 6.77
N CYS A 234 7.77 -11.51 7.37
CA CYS A 234 9.07 -11.98 7.90
C CYS A 234 9.02 -12.37 9.38
N GLY A 235 7.85 -12.27 10.01
CA GLY A 235 7.65 -12.54 11.43
C GLY A 235 8.12 -11.43 12.37
N LEU A 236 8.11 -11.74 13.67
CA LEU A 236 8.41 -10.78 14.73
C LEU A 236 9.89 -10.39 14.77
N ASN A 237 10.16 -9.18 15.27
CA ASN A 237 11.52 -8.61 15.46
C ASN A 237 12.30 -8.35 14.16
N LYS A 238 11.61 -8.31 13.02
CA LYS A 238 12.19 -8.11 11.70
C LYS A 238 11.70 -6.79 11.09
N PRO A 239 12.22 -5.62 11.50
CA PRO A 239 11.97 -4.37 10.79
C PRO A 239 12.48 -4.42 9.35
N TRP A 240 11.81 -3.68 8.48
CA TRP A 240 12.13 -3.60 7.06
C TRP A 240 12.76 -2.25 6.75
N PRO A 241 13.91 -2.19 6.05
CA PRO A 241 14.55 -0.94 5.67
C PRO A 241 13.63 0.01 4.86
N MET A 242 12.66 -0.54 4.12
CA MET A 242 11.66 0.26 3.41
C MET A 242 10.85 1.18 4.33
N SER A 243 10.55 0.75 5.56
CA SER A 243 9.83 1.60 6.52
C SER A 243 10.63 2.86 6.90
N LEU A 244 11.96 2.76 6.99
CA LEU A 244 12.85 3.90 7.22
C LEU A 244 12.91 4.83 6.00
N VAL A 245 12.91 4.26 4.79
CA VAL A 245 12.85 5.06 3.55
C VAL A 245 11.53 5.84 3.49
N MET A 246 10.40 5.19 3.77
CA MET A 246 9.09 5.85 3.78
C MET A 246 8.98 6.90 4.89
N LYS A 247 9.58 6.66 6.06
CA LYS A 247 9.66 7.64 7.14
C LYS A 247 10.41 8.91 6.71
N ALA A 248 11.49 8.75 5.95
CA ALA A 248 12.29 9.86 5.42
C ALA A 248 11.54 10.63 4.31
N PHE A 249 10.84 9.94 3.40
CA PHE A 249 10.02 10.61 2.38
C PHE A 249 8.82 11.37 2.94
N THR A 250 8.41 11.05 4.16
CA THR A 250 7.19 11.60 4.79
C THR A 250 7.51 12.47 5.99
N THR A 251 8.60 13.23 5.90
CA THR A 251 8.94 14.29 6.85
C THR A 251 9.54 15.49 6.15
N ASN A 252 9.27 16.68 6.69
CA ASN A 252 9.93 17.93 6.31
C ASN A 252 11.14 18.24 7.22
N ASP A 253 11.40 17.41 8.24
CA ASP A 253 12.55 17.58 9.13
C ASP A 253 13.80 16.93 8.53
N ARG A 254 14.76 17.76 8.10
CA ARG A 254 16.04 17.29 7.54
C ARG A 254 16.81 16.39 8.49
N ALA A 255 16.79 16.67 9.80
CA ALA A 255 17.50 15.85 10.77
C ALA A 255 16.86 14.46 10.89
N GLU A 256 15.53 14.36 10.75
CA GLU A 256 14.82 13.08 10.72
C GLU A 256 15.16 12.27 9.45
N LYS A 257 15.26 12.93 8.29
CA LYS A 257 15.70 12.29 7.03
C LYS A 257 17.11 11.72 7.15
N GLU A 258 18.05 12.54 7.63
CA GLU A 258 19.44 12.12 7.82
C GLU A 258 19.57 10.98 8.83
N TRP A 259 18.81 11.02 9.92
CA TRP A 259 18.75 9.93 10.88
C TRP A 259 18.26 8.62 10.23
N CYS A 260 17.22 8.68 9.40
CA CYS A 260 16.73 7.50 8.68
C CYS A 260 17.79 6.91 7.75
N VAL A 261 18.50 7.74 6.97
CA VAL A 261 19.60 7.29 6.10
C VAL A 261 20.72 6.65 6.93
N GLN A 262 21.11 7.26 8.06
CA GLN A 262 22.11 6.69 8.96
C GLN A 262 21.69 5.34 9.54
N GLN A 263 20.41 5.15 9.88
CA GLN A 263 19.92 3.85 10.34
C GLN A 263 20.01 2.81 9.23
N ILE A 264 19.61 3.15 8.01
CA ILE A 264 19.70 2.26 6.84
C ILE A 264 21.15 1.81 6.61
N LEU A 265 22.10 2.74 6.60
CA LEU A 265 23.52 2.44 6.40
C LEU A 265 24.11 1.57 7.52
N LYS A 266 23.57 1.65 8.74
CA LYS A 266 24.00 0.84 9.89
C LYS A 266 23.41 -0.58 9.85
N THR A 267 22.32 -0.79 9.10
CA THR A 267 21.57 -2.05 9.09
C THR A 267 21.60 -2.77 7.74
N ASP A 268 22.57 -2.48 6.89
CA ASP A 268 22.76 -3.10 5.57
C ASP A 268 23.47 -4.47 5.64
N GLY A 269 23.80 -4.95 6.84
CA GLY A 269 24.51 -6.23 7.02
C GLY A 269 25.91 -6.28 6.41
N ASP A 270 26.55 -5.11 6.22
CA ASP A 270 27.84 -4.93 5.53
C ASP A 270 27.82 -5.34 4.03
N THR A 271 26.66 -5.34 3.38
CA THR A 271 26.52 -5.77 1.97
C THR A 271 26.56 -4.62 0.96
N GLY A 272 26.31 -3.39 1.40
CA GLY A 272 26.11 -2.24 0.51
C GLY A 272 24.79 -2.25 -0.25
N PHE A 273 23.84 -3.12 0.10
CA PHE A 273 22.52 -3.23 -0.52
C PHE A 273 21.38 -3.15 0.50
N MET A 274 20.20 -2.76 0.02
CA MET A 274 18.96 -2.84 0.78
C MET A 274 18.45 -4.29 0.81
N HIS A 275 17.98 -4.69 1.98
CA HIS A 275 17.36 -5.99 2.23
C HIS A 275 15.86 -5.86 2.43
N GLU A 276 15.14 -6.98 2.45
CA GLU A 276 13.72 -7.00 2.79
C GLU A 276 13.50 -6.70 4.26
N SER A 277 14.16 -7.45 5.14
CA SER A 277 14.12 -7.25 6.58
C SER A 277 15.48 -7.50 7.22
N PHE A 278 15.70 -6.99 8.43
CA PHE A 278 16.85 -7.31 9.28
C PHE A 278 16.37 -7.59 10.71
N ASN A 279 17.10 -8.39 11.49
CA ASN A 279 16.76 -8.61 12.90
C ASN A 279 17.06 -7.35 13.71
N LYS A 280 16.08 -6.88 14.51
CA LYS A 280 16.21 -5.65 15.31
C LYS A 280 17.43 -5.63 16.24
N ASP A 281 17.97 -6.80 16.60
CA ASP A 281 19.13 -6.95 17.49
C ASP A 281 20.43 -7.35 16.76
N ASP A 282 20.33 -7.82 15.51
CA ASP A 282 21.48 -8.21 14.67
C ASP A 282 21.22 -7.95 13.16
N ALA A 283 21.80 -6.88 12.62
CA ALA A 283 21.60 -6.51 11.21
C ALA A 283 22.15 -7.54 10.20
N LYS A 284 23.03 -8.46 10.61
CA LYS A 284 23.56 -9.52 9.74
C LYS A 284 22.56 -10.66 9.52
N ASP A 285 21.56 -10.77 10.38
CA ASP A 285 20.42 -11.68 10.22
C ASP A 285 19.31 -10.98 9.42
N PHE A 286 19.46 -10.97 8.09
CA PHE A 286 18.56 -10.31 7.15
C PHE A 286 17.90 -11.28 6.15
N THR A 287 16.83 -10.84 5.50
CA THR A 287 16.16 -11.57 4.40
C THR A 287 16.35 -10.85 3.06
N ARG A 288 16.42 -11.64 1.99
CA ARG A 288 16.61 -11.21 0.59
C ARG A 288 17.80 -10.26 0.39
N SER A 289 18.95 -10.85 0.12
CA SER A 289 20.17 -10.12 -0.28
C SER A 289 20.05 -9.34 -1.59
N TRP A 290 19.06 -9.67 -2.43
CA TRP A 290 18.80 -9.00 -3.70
C TRP A 290 17.33 -8.59 -3.79
N PHE A 291 17.06 -7.32 -3.47
CA PHE A 291 15.73 -6.75 -3.55
C PHE A 291 15.75 -5.41 -4.29
N ALA A 292 15.56 -5.49 -5.62
CA ALA A 292 15.70 -4.33 -6.50
C ALA A 292 14.74 -3.17 -6.15
N TRP A 293 13.52 -3.46 -5.70
CA TRP A 293 12.58 -2.42 -5.28
C TRP A 293 13.12 -1.60 -4.10
N ALA A 294 13.56 -2.26 -3.03
CA ALA A 294 14.15 -1.58 -1.88
C ALA A 294 15.41 -0.78 -2.26
N ASN A 295 16.26 -1.34 -3.12
CA ASN A 295 17.43 -0.64 -3.66
C ASN A 295 17.05 0.63 -4.44
N THR A 296 16.05 0.54 -5.34
CA THR A 296 15.55 1.69 -6.11
C THR A 296 14.99 2.78 -5.19
N LEU A 297 14.19 2.41 -4.19
CA LEU A 297 13.62 3.37 -3.23
C LEU A 297 14.70 4.10 -2.42
N PHE A 298 15.76 3.40 -2.01
CA PHE A 298 16.87 4.05 -1.33
C PHE A 298 17.63 5.01 -2.25
N GLY A 299 17.89 4.61 -3.51
CA GLY A 299 18.48 5.49 -4.51
C GLY A 299 17.63 6.74 -4.77
N GLU A 300 16.31 6.58 -4.89
CA GLU A 300 15.34 7.68 -5.03
C GLU A 300 15.45 8.65 -3.85
N LEU A 301 15.51 8.14 -2.62
CA LEU A 301 15.64 8.96 -1.40
C LEU A 301 16.92 9.80 -1.40
N ILE A 302 18.05 9.21 -1.80
CA ILE A 302 19.33 9.94 -1.85
C ILE A 302 19.31 11.04 -2.91
N VAL A 303 18.69 10.79 -4.07
CA VAL A 303 18.53 11.80 -5.12
C VAL A 303 17.61 12.93 -4.66
N ASP A 304 16.48 12.61 -4.02
CA ASP A 304 15.54 13.58 -3.43
C ASP A 304 16.25 14.48 -2.42
N MET A 305 16.94 13.89 -1.45
CA MET A 305 17.68 14.62 -0.42
C MET A 305 18.85 15.47 -0.95
N TYR A 306 19.38 15.15 -2.13
CA TYR A 306 20.42 15.94 -2.78
C TYR A 306 19.85 17.14 -3.56
N ALA A 307 18.60 17.03 -4.03
CA ALA A 307 17.92 18.09 -4.77
C ALA A 307 17.34 19.19 -3.85
N GLU A 308 17.10 18.88 -2.58
CA GLU A 308 16.74 19.83 -1.49
C GLU A 308 17.91 20.74 -1.07
#